data_AF-A0A2X4W8D0-F1
#
_entry.id   AF-A0A2X4W8D0-F1
#
_cell.length_a   1.000
_cell.length_b   1.000
_cell.length_c   1.000
_cell.angle_alpha   90.00
_cell.angle_beta   90.00
_cell.angle_gamma   90.00
#
_symmetry.space_group_name_H-M   'P 1'
#
loop_
_entity.id
_entity.type
_entity.pdbx_description
1 polymer ?
#
loop_
_entity_poly.entity_id
_entity_poly.type
_entity_poly.pdbx_seq_one_letter_code
_entity_poly.pdbx_strand_id
1 'polypeptide(L)'
;MSKRNSFIEKMEVISLISGSVVEVGDSVQLSSLSNVVAVNRETEIFYGNEGDFNAIPLFSEIIPTPDLPYVKPIIKKHNELADIKVRKIAVKGISASAILQVGNTKNVVMESRVWHQRQLEQHTNHHPIRKE
;
A
#
# COMPACT_ATOMS: atom_id res chain seq x y z
N MET A 1 -9.31 33.24 -7.97
CA MET A 1 -8.94 32.31 -6.88
C MET A 1 -7.74 31.51 -7.35
N SER A 2 -6.60 31.59 -6.66
CA SER A 2 -5.36 30.96 -7.14
C SER A 2 -5.39 29.44 -6.97
N LYS A 3 -4.92 28.70 -7.99
CA LYS A 3 -4.67 27.26 -7.89
C LYS A 3 -3.46 27.02 -6.98
N ARG A 4 -3.52 25.99 -6.13
CA ARG A 4 -2.41 25.61 -5.24
C ARG A 4 -1.34 24.91 -6.07
N ASN A 5 -0.09 25.38 -5.98
CA ASN A 5 1.07 24.84 -6.70
C ASN A 5 2.07 24.26 -5.72
N SER A 6 2.79 23.23 -6.14
CA SER A 6 3.88 22.62 -5.36
C SER A 6 5.21 22.88 -6.05
N PHE A 7 6.12 23.57 -5.36
CA PHE A 7 7.48 23.85 -5.82
C PHE A 7 8.44 23.02 -4.99
N ILE A 8 9.18 22.12 -5.64
CA ILE A 8 10.14 21.24 -5.00
C ILE A 8 11.51 21.46 -5.61
N GLU A 9 12.51 21.79 -4.79
CA GLU A 9 13.88 21.97 -5.31
C GLU A 9 14.58 20.63 -5.57
N LYS A 10 14.40 19.65 -4.67
CA LYS A 10 14.97 18.30 -4.83
C LYS A 10 14.00 17.22 -4.36
N MET A 11 13.81 16.18 -5.18
CA MET A 11 13.12 14.96 -4.79
C MET A 11 14.06 13.76 -4.99
N GLU A 12 14.16 12.92 -3.98
CA GLU A 12 14.99 11.72 -3.95
C GLU A 12 14.12 10.55 -3.48
N VAL A 13 13.96 9.54 -4.34
CA VAL A 13 13.23 8.31 -4.03
C VAL A 13 14.16 7.15 -4.33
N ILE A 14 14.53 6.38 -3.30
CA ILE A 14 15.55 5.34 -3.44
C ILE A 14 14.95 4.03 -3.96
N SER A 15 13.72 3.68 -3.55
CA SER A 15 13.09 2.42 -3.91
C SER A 15 11.59 2.57 -4.16
N LEU A 16 11.08 1.85 -5.16
CA LEU A 16 9.68 1.81 -5.56
C LEU A 16 9.30 0.34 -5.86
N ILE A 17 8.42 -0.27 -5.06
CA ILE A 17 8.12 -1.71 -5.14
C ILE A 17 6.62 -2.01 -4.92
N SER A 18 6.16 -3.19 -5.34
CA SER A 18 4.83 -3.71 -4.99
C SER A 18 3.65 -2.76 -5.28
N GLY A 19 3.49 -2.32 -6.54
CA GLY A 19 2.32 -1.55 -6.98
C GLY A 19 2.30 -0.07 -6.55
N SER A 20 3.44 0.45 -6.11
CA SER A 20 3.62 1.87 -5.73
C SER A 20 3.76 2.80 -6.94
N VAL A 21 3.40 4.07 -6.78
CA VAL A 21 3.47 5.11 -7.83
C VAL A 21 4.16 6.37 -7.30
N VAL A 22 5.01 6.99 -8.14
CA VAL A 22 5.44 8.39 -7.96
C VAL A 22 4.86 9.19 -9.10
N GLU A 23 4.09 10.23 -8.77
CA GLU A 23 3.44 11.10 -9.73
C GLU A 23 3.90 12.54 -9.53
N VAL A 24 4.41 13.17 -10.59
CA VAL A 24 4.79 14.59 -10.58
C VAL A 24 3.95 15.31 -11.62
N GLY A 25 2.93 16.02 -11.16
CA GLY A 25 1.96 16.71 -11.98
C GLY A 25 0.56 16.69 -11.40
N ASP A 26 -0.34 17.30 -12.16
CA ASP A 26 -1.77 17.28 -11.86
C ASP A 26 -2.41 16.05 -12.52
N SER A 27 -3.18 15.31 -11.73
CA SER A 27 -3.92 14.13 -12.18
C SER A 27 -5.40 14.27 -11.85
N VAL A 28 -6.25 13.49 -12.51
CA VAL A 28 -7.68 13.41 -12.15
C VAL A 28 -7.93 12.24 -11.23
N GLN A 29 -7.32 11.11 -11.53
CA GLN A 29 -7.53 9.86 -10.81
C GLN A 29 -6.21 9.11 -10.71
N LEU A 30 -5.91 8.65 -9.49
CA LEU A 30 -4.82 7.75 -9.21
C LEU A 30 -5.38 6.50 -8.53
N SER A 31 -4.93 5.34 -9.00
CA SER A 31 -5.35 4.05 -8.46
C SER A 31 -4.15 3.14 -8.30
N SER A 32 -4.01 2.50 -7.14
CA SER A 32 -2.98 1.51 -6.87
C SER A 32 -3.57 0.29 -6.17
N LEU A 33 -3.13 -0.90 -6.60
CA LEU A 33 -3.55 -2.19 -6.05
C LEU A 33 -2.32 -3.08 -5.80
N SER A 34 -2.30 -3.75 -4.65
CA SER A 34 -1.19 -4.61 -4.23
C SER A 34 -1.72 -5.77 -3.42
N ASN A 35 -1.68 -6.96 -4.01
CA ASN A 35 -2.01 -8.23 -3.36
C ASN A 35 -0.71 -8.98 -3.08
N VAL A 36 -0.47 -9.33 -1.83
CA VAL A 36 0.75 -9.98 -1.38
C VAL A 36 0.40 -11.22 -0.56
N VAL A 37 0.95 -12.37 -0.94
CA VAL A 37 1.00 -13.57 -0.11
C VAL A 37 2.42 -13.73 0.41
N ALA A 38 2.59 -13.66 1.72
CA ALA A 38 3.86 -13.79 2.40
C ALA A 38 3.90 -15.11 3.16
N VAL A 39 4.43 -16.15 2.50
CA VAL A 39 4.66 -17.46 3.12
C VAL A 39 6.02 -17.45 3.80
N ASN A 40 6.04 -17.76 5.10
CA ASN A 40 7.24 -17.93 5.89
C ASN A 40 7.31 -19.37 6.40
N ARG A 41 8.42 -20.06 6.18
CA ARG A 41 8.62 -21.46 6.56
C ARG A 41 9.78 -21.58 7.53
N GLU A 42 9.69 -22.57 8.41
CA GLU A 42 10.84 -22.97 9.23
C GLU A 42 11.99 -23.54 8.39
N THR A 43 11.65 -24.19 7.25
CA THR A 43 12.63 -24.76 6.31
C THR A 43 12.47 -24.15 4.92
N GLU A 44 13.59 -23.88 4.23
CA GLU A 44 13.67 -23.21 2.93
C GLU A 44 13.23 -24.13 1.76
N ILE A 45 11.94 -24.48 1.73
CA ILE A 45 11.33 -25.28 0.65
C ILE A 45 10.46 -24.37 -0.21
N PHE A 46 10.57 -24.49 -1.54
CA PHE A 46 9.75 -23.77 -2.51
C PHE A 46 9.01 -24.76 -3.42
N TYR A 47 7.68 -24.79 -3.33
CA TYR A 47 6.80 -25.72 -4.06
C TYR A 47 6.34 -25.18 -5.43
N GLY A 48 6.63 -23.91 -5.74
CA GLY A 48 6.34 -23.30 -7.05
C GLY A 48 4.86 -23.01 -7.37
N ASN A 49 3.91 -23.56 -6.61
CA ASN A 49 2.47 -23.27 -6.74
C ASN A 49 1.90 -22.40 -5.60
N GLU A 50 2.78 -21.73 -4.88
CA GLU A 50 2.42 -20.99 -3.68
C GLU A 50 1.70 -19.69 -4.01
N GLY A 51 0.70 -19.34 -3.20
CA GLY A 51 0.08 -18.02 -3.27
C GLY A 51 -0.99 -17.86 -4.36
N ASP A 52 -1.79 -18.89 -4.62
CA ASP A 52 -3.03 -18.70 -5.38
C ASP A 52 -3.97 -17.74 -4.64
N PHE A 53 -4.08 -16.52 -5.15
CA PHE A 53 -4.97 -15.50 -4.60
C PHE A 53 -6.44 -15.92 -4.62
N ASN A 54 -6.85 -16.76 -5.58
CA ASN A 54 -8.25 -17.22 -5.68
C ASN A 54 -8.63 -18.17 -4.54
N ALA A 55 -7.65 -18.86 -3.96
CA ALA A 55 -7.86 -19.75 -2.82
C ALA A 55 -8.02 -19.00 -1.49
N ILE A 56 -7.74 -17.69 -1.45
CA ILE A 56 -7.73 -16.89 -0.22
C ILE A 56 -8.84 -15.84 -0.31
N PRO A 57 -9.95 -15.99 0.46
CA PRO A 57 -11.11 -15.10 0.39
C PRO A 57 -10.80 -13.62 0.57
N LEU A 58 -9.75 -13.30 1.36
CA LEU A 58 -9.27 -11.94 1.59
C LEU A 58 -9.12 -11.14 0.29
N PHE A 59 -8.62 -11.75 -0.79
CA PHE A 59 -8.36 -11.03 -2.05
C PHE A 59 -9.60 -10.80 -2.91
N SER A 60 -10.73 -11.41 -2.55
CA SER A 60 -12.03 -11.24 -3.21
C SER A 60 -13.05 -10.44 -2.39
N GLU A 61 -12.71 -10.13 -1.14
CA GLU A 61 -13.63 -9.45 -0.22
C GLU A 61 -13.85 -7.99 -0.64
N ILE A 62 -15.11 -7.56 -0.69
CA ILE A 62 -15.47 -6.18 -1.01
C ILE A 62 -15.08 -5.26 0.14
N ILE A 63 -14.40 -4.14 -0.15
CA ILE A 63 -14.12 -3.11 0.86
C ILE A 63 -15.43 -2.38 1.17
N PRO A 64 -15.90 -2.36 2.44
CA PRO A 64 -17.08 -1.61 2.80
C PRO A 64 -16.80 -0.11 2.64
N THR A 65 -17.49 0.54 1.70
CA THR A 65 -17.46 1.99 1.56
C THR A 65 -18.62 2.60 2.34
N PRO A 66 -18.40 3.67 3.11
CA PRO A 66 -19.50 4.35 3.79
C PRO A 66 -20.48 4.93 2.76
N ASP A 67 -21.77 4.90 3.09
CA ASP A 67 -22.79 5.52 2.26
C ASP A 67 -22.50 7.03 2.11
N LEU A 68 -22.48 7.49 0.86
CA LEU A 68 -22.34 8.92 0.60
C LEU A 68 -23.62 9.64 1.04
N PRO A 69 -23.51 10.83 1.66
CA PRO A 69 -24.68 11.61 2.03
C PRO A 69 -25.51 11.95 0.77
N TYR A 70 -26.84 11.88 0.89
CA TYR A 70 -27.79 12.20 -0.19
C TYR A 70 -27.54 13.60 -0.78
N VAL A 71 -27.07 14.52 0.06
CA VAL A 71 -26.62 15.86 -0.36
C VAL A 71 -25.12 15.98 -0.13
N LYS A 72 -24.37 16.20 -1.22
CA LYS A 72 -22.92 16.48 -1.13
C LYS A 72 -22.72 17.88 -0.54
N PRO A 73 -21.87 18.07 0.48
CA PRO A 73 -21.57 19.40 1.00
C PRO A 73 -20.87 20.25 -0.06
N ILE A 74 -21.27 21.51 -0.18
CA ILE A 74 -20.57 22.49 -1.04
C ILE A 74 -19.33 22.97 -0.27
N ILE A 75 -18.17 22.41 -0.62
CA ILE A 75 -16.90 22.82 -0.01
C ILE A 75 -16.30 23.97 -0.83
N LYS A 76 -16.25 25.17 -0.26
CA LYS A 76 -15.46 26.29 -0.79
C LYS A 76 -14.08 26.26 -0.16
N LYS A 77 -13.05 26.00 -0.96
CA LYS A 77 -11.64 26.05 -0.51
C LYS A 77 -11.10 27.45 -0.70
N HIS A 78 -10.35 27.98 0.26
CA HIS A 78 -9.59 29.21 0.11
C HIS A 78 -8.10 28.91 0.36
N ASN A 79 -7.24 29.29 -0.58
CA ASN A 79 -5.79 29.11 -0.47
C ASN A 79 -5.15 30.50 -0.31
N GLU A 80 -5.00 30.98 0.91
CA GLU A 80 -4.34 32.26 1.20
C GLU A 80 -2.88 32.24 0.72
N LEU A 81 -2.18 31.13 0.97
CA LEU A 81 -0.86 30.82 0.44
C LEU A 81 -0.96 29.61 -0.49
N ALA A 82 -1.07 29.90 -1.79
CA ALA A 82 -1.25 28.90 -2.83
C ALA A 82 0.04 28.13 -3.15
N ASP A 83 1.20 28.70 -2.87
CA ASP A 83 2.48 28.08 -3.18
C ASP A 83 2.99 27.28 -1.98
N ILE A 84 3.07 25.96 -2.16
CA ILE A 84 3.77 25.08 -1.23
C ILE A 84 5.21 24.98 -1.73
N LYS A 85 6.16 25.52 -0.97
CA LYS A 85 7.60 25.48 -1.30
C LYS A 85 8.30 24.48 -0.39
N VAL A 86 8.88 23.44 -0.99
CA VAL A 86 9.58 22.36 -0.28
C VAL A 86 11.00 22.27 -0.83
N ARG A 87 12.00 22.42 0.05
CA ARG A 87 13.40 22.31 -0.36
C ARG A 87 13.78 20.88 -0.75
N LYS A 88 13.43 19.89 0.06
CA LYS A 88 13.81 18.50 -0.20
C LYS A 88 12.72 17.52 0.21
N ILE A 89 12.40 16.61 -0.70
CA ILE A 89 11.72 15.34 -0.40
C ILE A 89 12.75 14.22 -0.50
N ALA A 90 12.85 13.40 0.54
CA ALA A 90 13.73 12.24 0.58
C ALA A 90 12.95 11.02 1.10
N VAL A 91 12.72 10.05 0.22
CA VAL A 91 11.97 8.83 0.51
C VAL A 91 12.88 7.63 0.27
N LYS A 92 13.06 6.80 1.31
CA LYS A 92 13.90 5.60 1.22
C LYS A 92 13.23 4.46 0.45
N GLY A 93 11.91 4.35 0.53
CA GLY A 93 11.17 3.31 -0.16
C GLY A 93 9.68 3.61 -0.16
N ILE A 94 9.02 3.28 -1.26
CA ILE A 94 7.57 3.32 -1.43
C ILE A 94 7.14 1.92 -1.83
N SER A 95 6.13 1.38 -1.15
CA SER A 95 5.71 -0.01 -1.34
C SER A 95 4.22 -0.20 -1.13
N ALA A 96 3.69 -1.33 -1.60
CA ALA A 96 2.37 -1.85 -1.26
C ALA A 96 1.24 -0.84 -1.54
N SER A 97 1.05 -0.51 -2.82
CA SER A 97 0.05 0.47 -3.28
C SER A 97 0.24 1.90 -2.78
N ALA A 98 1.41 2.27 -2.26
CA ALA A 98 1.64 3.65 -1.83
C ALA A 98 1.90 4.59 -3.03
N ILE A 99 1.35 5.81 -2.95
CA ILE A 99 1.50 6.85 -3.97
C ILE A 99 2.19 8.08 -3.37
N LEU A 100 3.30 8.51 -3.96
CA LEU A 100 3.90 9.82 -3.71
C LEU A 100 3.52 10.76 -4.86
N GLN A 101 2.65 11.73 -4.58
CA GLN A 101 2.23 12.72 -5.58
C GLN A 101 2.76 14.12 -5.26
N VAL A 102 3.28 14.79 -6.29
CA VAL A 102 3.64 16.21 -6.31
C VAL A 102 2.75 16.91 -7.33
N GLY A 103 1.72 17.61 -6.86
CA GLY A 103 0.74 18.28 -7.72
C GLY A 103 -0.66 18.12 -7.17
N ASN A 104 -1.67 18.31 -8.01
CA ASN A 104 -3.06 18.25 -7.61
C ASN A 104 -3.76 17.00 -8.14
N THR A 105 -4.68 16.45 -7.35
CA THR A 105 -5.43 15.25 -7.73
C THR A 105 -6.85 15.35 -7.21
N LYS A 106 -7.80 14.75 -7.93
CA LYS A 106 -9.21 14.73 -7.50
C LYS A 106 -9.55 13.47 -6.73
N ASN A 107 -9.24 12.31 -7.29
CA ASN A 107 -9.61 11.02 -6.72
C ASN A 107 -8.38 10.12 -6.57
N VAL A 108 -8.23 9.51 -5.40
CA VAL A 108 -7.19 8.52 -5.14
C VAL A 108 -7.85 7.29 -4.54
N VAL A 109 -7.57 6.12 -5.12
CA VAL A 109 -8.02 4.82 -4.61
C VAL A 109 -6.78 3.96 -4.43
N MET A 110 -6.48 3.55 -3.21
CA MET A 110 -5.33 2.70 -2.92
C MET A 110 -5.83 1.48 -2.14
N GLU A 111 -5.49 0.30 -2.62
CA GLU A 111 -5.88 -0.95 -1.98
C GLU A 111 -4.65 -1.84 -1.82
N SER A 112 -4.39 -2.28 -0.60
CA SER A 112 -3.35 -3.25 -0.31
C SER A 112 -3.91 -4.36 0.57
N ARG A 113 -3.71 -5.61 0.12
CA ARG A 113 -4.09 -6.81 0.84
C ARG A 113 -2.88 -7.69 1.04
N VAL A 114 -2.64 -8.09 2.28
CA VAL A 114 -1.49 -8.91 2.64
C VAL A 114 -1.97 -10.11 3.45
N TRP A 115 -1.68 -11.30 2.94
CA TRP A 115 -1.91 -12.56 3.65
C TRP A 115 -0.57 -13.12 4.13
N HIS A 116 -0.39 -13.21 5.45
CA HIS A 116 0.79 -13.81 6.05
C HIS A 116 0.48 -15.25 6.49
N GLN A 117 1.28 -16.20 6.03
CA GLN A 117 1.17 -17.60 6.44
C GLN A 117 2.50 -18.08 6.98
N ARG A 118 2.50 -18.57 8.23
CA ARG A 118 3.66 -19.21 8.84
C ARG A 118 3.48 -20.72 8.88
N GLN A 119 4.47 -21.45 8.37
CA GLN A 119 4.52 -22.92 8.39
C GLN A 119 5.61 -23.33 9.37
N LEU A 120 5.18 -24.02 10.45
CA LEU A 120 6.04 -24.52 11.51
C LEU A 120 6.11 -26.04 11.42
N GLU A 121 7.27 -26.62 11.71
CA GLU A 121 7.44 -28.06 11.77
C GLU A 121 6.85 -28.64 13.06
N GLN A 122 6.27 -29.84 12.96
CA GLN A 122 5.79 -30.55 14.14
C GLN A 122 6.98 -31.20 14.86
N HIS A 123 7.45 -30.55 15.91
CA HIS A 123 8.41 -31.14 16.83
C HIS A 123 7.73 -32.22 17.67
N THR A 124 7.95 -33.50 17.34
CA THR A 124 7.47 -34.61 18.17
C THR A 124 8.35 -34.70 19.40
N ASN A 125 7.84 -34.25 20.56
CA ASN A 125 8.50 -34.43 21.86
C ASN A 125 8.61 -35.92 22.18
N HIS A 126 9.68 -36.58 21.74
CA HIS A 126 10.08 -37.88 22.24
C HIS A 126 10.63 -37.68 23.66
N HIS A 127 9.77 -37.75 24.67
CA HIS A 127 10.26 -38.02 26.03
C HIS A 127 10.84 -39.43 26.06
N PRO A 128 12.14 -39.62 26.34
CA PRO A 128 12.68 -40.95 26.52
C PRO A 128 12.03 -41.55 27.76
N ILE A 129 11.26 -42.62 27.59
CA ILE A 129 10.74 -43.42 28.69
C ILE A 129 11.98 -44.00 29.39
N ARG A 130 12.27 -43.51 30.59
CA ARG A 130 13.32 -44.06 31.45
C ARG A 130 12.88 -45.47 31.84
N LYS A 131 13.53 -46.50 31.29
CA LYS A 131 13.35 -47.88 31.75
C LYS A 131 13.97 -47.97 33.14
N GLU A 132 13.13 -48.25 34.13
CA GLU A 132 13.54 -48.66 35.49
C GLU A 132 14.13 -50.08 35.48
#